data_AF-A0AAW0DPM4-F1
#
_entry.id   AF-A0AAW0DPM4-F1
#
_cell.length_a   1.000
_cell.length_b   1.000
_cell.length_c   1.000
_cell.angle_alpha   90.00
_cell.angle_beta   90.00
_cell.angle_gamma   90.00
#
_symmetry.space_group_name_H-M   'P 1'
#
loop_
_entity.id
_entity.type
_entity.pdbx_description
1 polymer ?
#
loop_
_entity_poly.entity_id
_entity_poly.type
_entity_poly.pdbx_seq_one_letter_code
_entity_poly.pdbx_strand_id
1 'polypeptide(L)'
;MPLPTAYYKVSNGGLFLALSSETPNTPLSLQQDDGSSQMKWHVESQNSGAYYYMFSFYDGSTRKLGATVTTAIAPDADVVGGTASKQWVVTLVPGTNFYTIVINGYAVTNNNGLVVLSAYDPSSIKDNQKWTFTKWQ
;
A
#
# COMPACT_ATOMS: atom_id res chain seq x y z
N MET A 1 -11.73 -11.11 -6.25
CA MET A 1 -11.73 -10.39 -7.54
C MET A 1 -10.48 -9.52 -7.62
N PRO A 2 -9.91 -9.30 -8.82
CA PRO A 2 -8.85 -8.32 -8.99
C PRO A 2 -9.36 -6.92 -8.64
N LEU A 3 -8.54 -6.13 -7.93
CA LEU A 3 -8.85 -4.72 -7.67
C LEU A 3 -8.70 -3.95 -9.00
N PRO A 4 -9.74 -3.23 -9.48
CA PRO A 4 -9.66 -2.52 -10.74
C PRO A 4 -8.67 -1.34 -10.68
N THR A 5 -8.12 -0.94 -11.83
CA THR A 5 -7.28 0.25 -11.91
C THR A 5 -8.12 1.49 -11.59
N ALA A 6 -7.81 2.17 -10.48
CA ALA A 6 -8.50 3.39 -10.03
C ALA A 6 -7.72 4.09 -8.91
N TYR A 7 -8.29 5.19 -8.40
CA TYR A 7 -7.83 5.83 -7.17
C TYR A 7 -8.52 5.21 -5.95
N TYR A 8 -7.76 5.03 -4.87
CA TYR A 8 -8.22 4.43 -3.63
C TYR A 8 -7.71 5.19 -2.41
N LYS A 9 -8.50 5.16 -1.35
CA LYS A 9 -8.03 5.24 0.03
C LYS A 9 -7.69 3.82 0.50
N VAL A 10 -6.53 3.65 1.13
CA VAL A 10 -6.07 2.36 1.65
C VAL A 10 -6.02 2.46 3.17
N SER A 11 -6.64 1.55 3.91
CA SER A 11 -6.72 1.66 5.38
C SER A 11 -6.47 0.34 6.12
N ASN A 12 -6.01 0.46 7.37
CA ASN A 12 -5.86 -0.61 8.34
C ASN A 12 -6.32 -0.10 9.71
N GLY A 13 -7.26 -0.80 10.37
CA GLY A 13 -7.76 -0.40 11.69
C GLY A 13 -8.45 0.97 11.74
N GLY A 14 -9.01 1.46 10.63
CA GLY A 14 -9.66 2.76 10.55
C GLY A 14 -8.72 3.95 10.27
N LEU A 15 -7.41 3.72 10.23
CA LEU A 15 -6.43 4.72 9.81
C LEU A 15 -6.02 4.50 8.35
N PHE A 16 -5.66 5.57 7.67
CA PHE A 16 -5.41 5.61 6.23
C PHE A 16 -3.93 5.74 5.93
N LEU A 17 -3.48 4.95 4.97
CA LEU A 17 -2.14 5.01 4.41
C LEU A 17 -1.94 6.38 3.76
N ALA A 18 -1.00 7.14 4.30
CA ALA A 18 -0.69 8.48 3.85
C ALA A 18 0.78 8.58 3.45
N LEU A 19 1.02 9.31 2.38
CA LEU A 19 2.34 9.84 2.06
C LEU A 19 2.58 11.09 2.89
N SER A 20 3.29 10.93 4.01
CA SER A 20 3.53 12.00 5.00
C SER A 20 4.32 13.20 4.45
N SER A 21 5.08 13.02 3.37
CA SER A 21 5.84 14.07 2.69
C SER A 21 6.04 13.74 1.21
N GLU A 22 6.05 14.77 0.35
CA GLU A 22 6.48 14.63 -1.05
C GLU A 22 8.01 14.43 -1.18
N THR A 23 8.73 14.35 -0.08
CA THR A 23 10.18 14.08 -0.06
C THR A 23 10.45 12.59 -0.25
N PRO A 24 11.25 12.19 -1.26
CA PRO A 24 11.62 10.79 -1.46
C PRO A 24 12.25 10.15 -0.21
N ASN A 25 12.06 8.83 -0.07
CA ASN A 25 12.52 8.00 1.04
C ASN A 25 11.93 8.37 2.40
N THR A 26 10.81 9.09 2.43
CA THR A 26 10.08 9.35 3.68
C THR A 26 9.17 8.15 3.99
N PRO A 27 9.19 7.60 5.23
CA PRO A 27 8.29 6.52 5.62
C PRO A 27 6.82 6.85 5.40
N LEU A 28 6.07 5.87 4.89
CA LEU A 28 4.62 5.91 4.88
C LEU A 28 4.11 5.71 6.30
N SER A 29 3.02 6.39 6.62
CA SER A 29 2.38 6.28 7.92
C SER A 29 0.88 6.15 7.79
N LEU A 30 0.23 5.69 8.86
CA LEU A 30 -1.21 5.67 8.98
C LEU A 30 -1.71 6.90 9.74
N GLN A 31 -2.69 7.57 9.17
CA GLN A 31 -3.22 8.83 9.69
C GLN A 31 -4.75 8.82 9.70
N GLN A 32 -5.37 9.72 10.45
CA GLN A 32 -6.82 9.93 10.38
C GLN A 32 -7.18 10.49 9.01
N ASP A 33 -8.35 10.14 8.48
CA ASP A 33 -8.82 10.68 7.21
C ASP A 33 -9.02 12.20 7.31
N ASP A 34 -8.19 12.96 6.64
CA ASP A 34 -8.27 14.42 6.56
C ASP A 34 -8.76 14.91 5.18
N GLY A 35 -9.12 13.97 4.30
CA GLY A 35 -9.51 14.27 2.91
C GLY A 35 -8.38 14.78 2.02
N SER A 36 -7.13 14.78 2.50
CA SER A 36 -5.98 15.26 1.73
C SER A 36 -5.64 14.32 0.56
N SER A 37 -5.01 14.88 -0.47
CA SER A 37 -4.47 14.09 -1.58
C SER A 37 -3.39 13.11 -1.13
N GLN A 38 -2.76 13.29 0.04
CA GLN A 38 -1.71 12.40 0.57
C GLN A 38 -2.21 10.98 0.83
N MET A 39 -3.52 10.77 0.94
CA MET A 39 -4.16 9.46 1.11
C MET A 39 -4.75 8.90 -0.21
N LYS A 40 -4.61 9.65 -1.32
CA LYS A 40 -5.15 9.27 -2.62
C LYS A 40 -4.12 8.46 -3.41
N TRP A 41 -4.27 7.15 -3.37
CA TRP A 41 -3.39 6.22 -4.07
C TRP A 41 -3.98 5.82 -5.41
N HIS A 42 -3.30 6.16 -6.50
CA HIS A 42 -3.56 5.50 -7.78
C HIS A 42 -3.03 4.09 -7.71
N VAL A 43 -3.88 3.12 -8.03
CA VAL A 43 -3.58 1.69 -7.96
C VAL A 43 -3.81 1.14 -9.36
N GLU A 44 -2.72 0.82 -10.06
CA GLU A 44 -2.75 0.36 -11.45
C GLU A 44 -2.37 -1.12 -11.55
N SER A 45 -3.21 -1.90 -12.21
CA SER A 45 -2.89 -3.29 -12.56
C SER A 45 -1.86 -3.33 -13.68
N GLN A 46 -0.70 -3.93 -13.41
CA GLN A 46 0.41 -4.00 -14.36
C GLN A 46 0.38 -5.26 -15.26
N ASN A 47 -0.39 -6.30 -14.91
CA ASN A 47 -0.53 -7.53 -15.71
C ASN A 47 -1.98 -8.01 -15.67
N SER A 48 -2.50 -8.51 -16.80
CA SER A 48 -3.90 -8.91 -17.05
C SER A 48 -4.40 -10.16 -16.27
N GLY A 49 -4.01 -10.28 -15.00
CA GLY A 49 -4.42 -11.39 -14.13
C GLY A 49 -3.63 -11.52 -12.84
N ALA A 50 -2.55 -10.75 -12.65
CA ALA A 50 -1.76 -10.77 -11.42
C ALA A 50 -1.89 -9.45 -10.69
N TYR A 51 -2.03 -9.55 -9.38
CA TYR A 51 -2.25 -8.50 -8.41
C TYR A 51 -1.09 -7.50 -8.26
N TYR A 52 -0.33 -7.22 -9.31
CA TYR A 52 0.77 -6.28 -9.26
C TYR A 52 0.25 -4.85 -9.38
N TYR A 53 0.33 -4.14 -8.27
CA TYR A 53 -0.12 -2.78 -8.14
C TYR A 53 1.03 -1.82 -7.96
N MET A 54 0.83 -0.64 -8.53
CA MET A 54 1.76 0.46 -8.46
C MET A 54 1.09 1.63 -7.74
N PHE A 55 1.25 1.69 -6.43
CA PHE A 55 0.74 2.76 -5.59
C PHE A 55 1.41 4.07 -5.96
N SER A 56 0.67 5.00 -6.56
CA SER A 56 1.23 6.25 -7.08
C SER A 56 0.45 7.46 -6.60
N PHE A 57 1.17 8.53 -6.29
CA PHE A 57 0.64 9.85 -5.97
C PHE A 57 0.74 10.76 -7.18
N TYR A 58 -0.34 11.49 -7.47
CA TYR A 58 -0.44 12.46 -8.56
C TYR A 58 -0.78 13.83 -7.99
N ASP A 59 -0.06 14.87 -8.43
CA ASP A 59 -0.31 16.27 -8.03
C ASP A 59 -1.23 17.04 -8.98
N GLY A 60 -2.01 16.32 -9.79
CA GLY A 60 -2.93 16.89 -10.76
C GLY A 60 -2.64 16.47 -12.21
N SER A 61 -1.39 16.17 -12.58
CA SER A 61 -1.09 15.61 -13.91
C SER A 61 0.18 14.75 -13.98
N THR A 62 1.10 14.93 -13.03
CA THR A 62 2.38 14.22 -13.00
C THR A 62 2.46 13.25 -11.83
N ARG A 63 3.04 12.08 -12.09
CA ARG A 63 3.31 11.09 -11.07
C ARG A 63 4.54 11.52 -10.27
N LYS A 64 4.36 11.86 -9.00
CA LYS A 64 5.46 12.37 -8.16
C LYS A 64 6.20 11.26 -7.42
N LEU A 65 5.45 10.43 -6.71
CA LEU A 65 5.97 9.39 -5.83
C LEU A 65 5.03 8.18 -5.80
N GLY A 66 5.47 7.13 -5.12
CA GLY A 66 4.68 5.96 -4.84
C GLY A 66 5.33 5.04 -3.82
N ALA A 67 4.64 3.98 -3.42
CA ALA A 67 5.15 3.05 -2.40
C ALA A 67 6.35 2.26 -2.93
N THR A 68 7.46 2.30 -2.20
CA THR A 68 8.69 1.55 -2.47
C THR A 68 9.38 1.18 -1.14
N VAL A 69 10.58 0.58 -1.23
CA VAL A 69 11.45 0.26 -0.10
C VAL A 69 12.88 0.71 -0.41
N THR A 70 13.61 1.20 0.58
CA THR A 70 14.82 2.03 0.40
C THR A 70 16.07 1.24 -0.05
N THR A 71 16.34 0.05 0.48
CA THR A 71 17.63 -0.65 0.19
C THR A 71 17.58 -2.18 0.22
N ALA A 72 16.76 -2.80 1.08
CA ALA A 72 16.59 -4.24 1.12
C ALA A 72 15.14 -4.63 1.42
N ILE A 73 14.62 -5.65 0.74
CA ILE A 73 13.34 -6.27 1.06
C ILE A 73 13.61 -7.31 2.14
N ALA A 74 13.33 -6.94 3.39
CA ALA A 74 13.60 -7.72 4.59
C ALA A 74 12.54 -7.43 5.66
N PRO A 75 12.45 -8.25 6.73
CA PRO A 75 11.61 -7.91 7.89
C PRO A 75 11.96 -6.54 8.46
N ASP A 76 10.93 -5.84 8.93
CA ASP A 76 10.99 -4.52 9.55
C ASP A 76 11.51 -3.39 8.63
N ALA A 77 11.71 -3.66 7.34
CA ALA A 77 12.06 -2.63 6.37
C ALA A 77 10.89 -1.64 6.21
N ASP A 78 11.20 -0.34 6.30
CA ASP A 78 10.22 0.71 6.08
C ASP A 78 9.70 0.69 4.64
N VAL A 79 8.38 0.83 4.51
CA VAL A 79 7.76 1.19 3.24
C VAL A 79 7.76 2.71 3.16
N VAL A 80 8.37 3.24 2.11
CA VAL A 80 8.59 4.67 1.94
C VAL A 80 7.91 5.20 0.69
N GLY A 81 7.69 6.52 0.65
CA GLY A 81 7.39 7.25 -0.57
C GLY A 81 8.65 7.43 -1.41
N GLY A 82 8.65 7.00 -2.67
CA GLY A 82 9.78 7.13 -3.58
C GLY A 82 9.35 6.93 -5.03
N THR A 83 10.28 6.67 -5.94
CA THR A 83 9.91 6.22 -7.28
C THR A 83 9.20 4.88 -7.16
N ALA A 84 7.91 4.79 -7.53
CA ALA A 84 7.19 3.52 -7.50
C ALA A 84 7.65 2.62 -8.66
N SER A 85 8.76 1.96 -8.38
CA SER A 85 9.55 1.05 -9.21
C SER A 85 9.34 -0.41 -8.78
N LYS A 86 8.56 -0.64 -7.72
CA LYS A 86 8.29 -1.96 -7.16
C LYS A 86 6.89 -2.41 -7.52
N GLN A 87 6.77 -3.69 -7.84
CA GLN A 87 5.50 -4.34 -8.09
C GLN A 87 5.04 -5.01 -6.79
N TRP A 88 3.80 -4.73 -6.39
CA TRP A 88 3.22 -5.20 -5.13
C TRP A 88 2.06 -6.14 -5.41
N VAL A 89 2.03 -7.34 -4.83
CA VAL A 89 0.93 -8.32 -4.96
C VAL A 89 -0.19 -7.97 -3.97
N VAL A 90 -1.37 -7.57 -4.44
CA VAL A 90 -2.55 -7.29 -3.59
C VAL A 90 -3.64 -8.35 -3.71
N THR A 91 -3.72 -9.27 -2.76
CA THR A 91 -4.63 -10.43 -2.83
C THR A 91 -5.85 -10.27 -1.93
N LEU A 92 -7.05 -10.61 -2.41
CA LEU A 92 -8.25 -10.67 -1.57
C LEU A 92 -8.13 -11.80 -0.53
N VAL A 93 -8.37 -11.50 0.74
CA VAL A 93 -8.40 -12.49 1.82
C VAL A 93 -9.71 -13.30 1.73
N PRO A 94 -9.64 -14.64 1.58
CA PRO A 94 -10.82 -15.48 1.37
C PRO A 94 -11.91 -15.28 2.43
N GLY A 95 -13.17 -15.14 2.00
CA GLY A 95 -14.32 -14.98 2.90
C GLY A 95 -14.43 -13.62 3.58
N THR A 96 -13.61 -12.63 3.19
CA THR A 96 -13.63 -11.28 3.77
C THR A 96 -13.64 -10.20 2.70
N ASN A 97 -13.72 -8.93 3.12
CA ASN A 97 -13.53 -7.75 2.27
C ASN A 97 -12.14 -7.12 2.39
N PHE A 98 -11.19 -7.83 3.02
CA PHE A 98 -9.82 -7.35 3.22
C PHE A 98 -8.88 -7.85 2.15
N TYR A 99 -7.78 -7.14 1.97
CA TYR A 99 -6.71 -7.46 1.04
C TYR A 99 -5.36 -7.52 1.77
N THR A 100 -4.44 -8.34 1.31
CA THR A 100 -3.03 -8.31 1.73
C THR A 100 -2.21 -7.62 0.66
N ILE A 101 -1.22 -6.80 1.03
CA ILE A 101 -0.26 -6.19 0.11
C ILE A 101 1.10 -6.85 0.36
N VAL A 102 1.71 -7.46 -0.66
CA VAL A 102 2.89 -8.32 -0.50
C VAL A 102 3.97 -7.97 -1.53
N ILE A 103 5.24 -8.03 -1.14
CA ILE A 103 6.39 -7.92 -2.04
C ILE A 103 7.44 -8.97 -1.67
N ASN A 104 7.89 -9.76 -2.65
CA ASN A 104 8.90 -10.81 -2.47
C ASN A 104 8.72 -11.68 -1.21
N GLY A 105 7.48 -12.08 -0.88
CA GLY A 105 7.17 -12.91 0.29
C GLY A 105 7.05 -12.16 1.63
N TYR A 106 7.03 -10.83 1.62
CA TYR A 106 6.83 -10.00 2.81
C TYR A 106 5.55 -9.19 2.70
N ALA A 107 4.78 -9.11 3.78
CA ALA A 107 3.54 -8.36 3.85
C ALA A 107 3.78 -6.93 4.33
N VAL A 108 3.12 -5.97 3.69
CA VAL A 108 2.98 -4.61 4.21
C VAL A 108 2.14 -4.67 5.48
N THR A 109 2.71 -4.16 6.56
CA THR A 109 2.23 -4.37 7.93
C THR A 109 2.14 -3.03 8.66
N ASN A 110 1.02 -2.82 9.35
CA ASN A 110 0.88 -1.74 10.31
C ASN A 110 1.64 -2.11 11.61
N ASN A 111 2.66 -1.33 11.93
CA ASN A 111 3.40 -1.42 13.17
C ASN A 111 3.24 -0.12 13.96
N ASN A 112 2.12 0.00 14.70
CA ASN A 112 1.78 1.16 15.52
C ASN A 112 1.77 2.49 14.73
N GLY A 113 1.18 2.48 13.53
CA GLY A 113 1.06 3.66 12.67
C GLY A 113 2.21 3.84 11.68
N LEU A 114 3.32 3.11 11.85
CA LEU A 114 4.34 2.98 10.82
C LEU A 114 4.00 1.82 9.87
N VAL A 115 4.47 1.93 8.63
CA VAL A 115 4.22 0.94 7.59
C VAL A 115 5.53 0.26 7.23
N VAL A 116 5.62 -1.01 7.60
CA VAL A 116 6.85 -1.81 7.46
C VAL A 116 6.56 -3.13 6.73
N LEU A 117 7.60 -3.86 6.38
CA LEU A 117 7.49 -5.23 5.91
C LEU A 117 7.57 -6.22 7.08
N SER A 118 6.79 -7.30 7.02
CA SER A 118 6.95 -8.44 7.94
C SER A 118 6.76 -9.76 7.20
N ALA A 119 7.10 -10.87 7.84
CA ALA A 119 6.91 -12.20 7.26
C ALA A 119 5.44 -12.41 6.85
N TYR A 120 5.24 -12.88 5.62
CA TYR A 120 3.91 -13.20 5.09
C TYR A 120 3.64 -14.70 5.15
N ASP A 121 2.54 -15.07 5.80
CA ASP A 121 1.99 -16.42 5.76
C ASP A 121 0.52 -16.34 5.29
N PRO A 122 0.18 -16.81 4.07
CA PRO A 122 -1.18 -16.75 3.56
C PRO A 122 -2.17 -17.62 4.36
N SER A 123 -1.69 -18.57 5.17
CA SER A 123 -2.53 -19.40 6.03
C SER A 123 -2.83 -18.76 7.40
N SER A 124 -2.09 -17.71 7.77
CA SER A 124 -2.18 -17.05 9.08
C SER A 124 -2.04 -15.53 8.96
N ILE A 125 -2.95 -14.91 8.21
CA ILE A 125 -2.91 -13.47 7.94
C ILE A 125 -3.32 -12.69 9.20
N LYS A 126 -2.40 -11.87 9.71
CA LYS A 126 -2.61 -11.03 10.91
C LYS A 126 -3.47 -9.82 10.61
N ASP A 127 -4.17 -9.29 11.61
CA ASP A 127 -5.07 -8.13 11.41
C ASP A 127 -4.32 -6.87 10.96
N ASN A 128 -3.10 -6.68 11.42
CA ASN A 128 -2.24 -5.58 10.98
C ASN A 128 -1.66 -5.77 9.56
N GLN A 129 -1.95 -6.88 8.88
CA GLN A 129 -1.62 -7.14 7.47
C GLN A 129 -2.87 -7.10 6.56
N LYS A 130 -4.06 -6.86 7.13
CA LYS A 130 -5.34 -6.77 6.41
C LYS A 130 -5.66 -5.33 6.06
N TRP A 131 -5.76 -5.04 4.77
CA TRP A 131 -5.97 -3.71 4.24
C TRP A 131 -7.33 -3.59 3.55
N THR A 132 -8.00 -2.46 3.73
CA THR A 132 -9.22 -2.13 3.00
C THR A 132 -8.90 -1.15 1.89
N PHE A 133 -9.46 -1.38 0.70
CA PHE A 133 -9.34 -0.50 -0.45
C PHE A 133 -10.70 0.14 -0.75
N THR A 134 -10.83 1.43 -0.46
CA THR A 134 -12.06 2.19 -0.72
C THR A 134 -11.83 3.09 -1.93
N LYS A 135 -12.63 2.94 -2.98
CA LYS A 135 -12.48 3.75 -4.19
C LYS A 135 -12.64 5.25 -3.86
N TRP A 136 -11.71 6.07 -4.31
CA TRP A 136 -11.75 7.53 -4.15
C TRP A 136 -12.83 8.11 -5.09
N GLN A 137 -13.75 8.92 -4.55
CA GLN A 137 -14.80 9.60 -5.32
C GLN A 137 -14.31 10.92 -5.90
#